data_AF-A0A4P2R2V1-F1
#
_entry.id   AF-A0A4P2R2V1-F1
#
_cell.length_a   1.000
_cell.length_b   1.000
_cell.length_c   1.000
_cell.angle_alpha   90.00
_cell.angle_beta   90.00
_cell.angle_gamma   90.00
#
_symmetry.space_group_name_H-M   'P 1'
#
loop_
_entity.id
_entity.type
_entity.pdbx_description
1 polymer ?
#
loop_
_entity_poly.entity_id
_entity_poly.type
_entity_poly.pdbx_seq_one_letter_code
_entity_poly.pdbx_strand_id
1 'polypeptide(L)'
;MIDRLGDRYGLQNELLHLLSGGADPAYSARVWLTDETALSFHVSLLGPYYGTHLPGIPEEEPAAREVTREIEATYPGYQPIPPELGNEVVPDVAMNVVLMGEATIYMCLFSEVWTWVEPG
;
A
#
# COMPACT_ATOMS: atom_id res chain seq x y z
N MET A 1 -11.73 4.19 -8.89
CA MET A 1 -10.59 3.25 -8.76
C MET A 1 -11.08 1.92 -8.21
N ILE A 2 -11.51 1.89 -6.95
CA ILE A 2 -11.93 0.68 -6.22
C ILE A 2 -13.07 -0.07 -6.88
N ASP A 3 -14.16 0.61 -7.26
CA ASP A 3 -15.26 -0.09 -7.95
C ASP A 3 -14.77 -0.74 -9.25
N ARG A 4 -13.98 -0.01 -10.05
CA ARG A 4 -13.40 -0.54 -11.31
C ARG A 4 -12.47 -1.72 -11.08
N LEU A 5 -11.67 -1.70 -10.02
CA LEU A 5 -10.80 -2.83 -9.65
C LEU A 5 -11.62 -4.00 -9.12
N GLY A 6 -12.65 -3.76 -8.32
CA GLY A 6 -13.56 -4.77 -7.76
C GLY A 6 -14.43 -5.45 -8.82
N ASP A 7 -14.74 -4.77 -9.93
CA ASP A 7 -15.40 -5.39 -11.09
C ASP A 7 -14.52 -6.43 -11.79
N ARG A 8 -13.18 -6.36 -11.61
CA ARG A 8 -12.20 -7.21 -12.30
C ARG A 8 -11.52 -8.23 -11.40
N TYR A 9 -11.43 -7.95 -10.11
CA TYR A 9 -10.71 -8.75 -9.14
C TYR A 9 -11.47 -8.90 -7.83
N GLY A 10 -11.16 -9.96 -7.08
CA GLY A 10 -11.49 -10.01 -5.66
C GLY A 10 -10.78 -8.88 -4.94
N LEU A 11 -11.52 -7.90 -4.42
CA LEU A 11 -10.96 -6.71 -3.79
C LEU A 11 -11.34 -6.67 -2.32
N GLN A 12 -10.34 -6.49 -1.46
CA GLN A 12 -10.53 -6.23 -0.03
C GLN A 12 -9.99 -4.84 0.30
N ASN A 13 -10.88 -3.97 0.77
CA ASN A 13 -10.50 -2.64 1.23
C ASN A 13 -9.97 -2.73 2.67
N GLU A 14 -8.71 -2.36 2.88
CA GLU A 14 -8.02 -2.47 4.18
C GLU A 14 -8.07 -1.15 4.97
N LEU A 15 -8.72 -0.12 4.43
CA LEU A 15 -9.01 1.13 5.12
C LEU A 15 -10.00 0.93 6.27
N LEU A 16 -9.48 0.53 7.42
CA LEU A 16 -10.21 0.49 8.70
C LEU A 16 -10.38 1.87 9.34
N HIS A 17 -9.82 2.93 8.73
CA HIS A 17 -9.33 4.09 9.49
C HIS A 17 -10.00 5.45 9.21
N LEU A 18 -11.03 5.54 8.35
CA LEU A 18 -11.79 6.80 8.19
C LEU A 18 -12.93 6.99 9.21
N LEU A 19 -13.33 5.97 9.97
CA LEU A 19 -14.45 6.03 10.93
C LEU A 19 -14.07 5.70 12.39
N SER A 20 -12.91 5.10 12.66
CA SER A 20 -12.54 4.52 13.97
C SER A 20 -11.46 5.29 14.76
N GLY A 21 -10.89 6.37 14.21
CA GLY A 21 -10.06 7.33 14.96
C GLY A 21 -8.57 7.04 15.09
N GLY A 22 -8.06 5.90 14.58
CA GLY A 22 -6.65 5.76 14.22
C GLY A 22 -6.51 6.13 12.75
N ALA A 23 -5.59 7.02 12.36
CA ALA A 23 -5.47 7.46 10.98
C ALA A 23 -4.20 6.88 10.36
N ASP A 24 -4.36 5.86 9.51
CA ASP A 24 -3.29 5.52 8.57
C ASP A 24 -3.13 6.67 7.57
N PRO A 25 -1.90 7.09 7.29
CA PRO A 25 -1.61 8.18 6.34
C PRO A 25 -1.83 7.77 4.87
N ALA A 26 -2.48 6.64 4.60
CA ALA A 26 -2.79 6.17 3.26
C ALA A 26 -4.12 5.44 3.13
N TYR A 27 -4.60 5.41 1.89
CA TYR A 27 -5.56 4.44 1.41
C TYR A 27 -4.85 3.10 1.15
N SER A 28 -5.35 1.98 1.67
CA SER A 28 -4.78 0.64 1.45
C SER A 28 -5.84 -0.38 1.03
N ALA A 29 -5.47 -1.30 0.13
CA ALA A 29 -6.32 -2.41 -0.30
C ALA A 29 -5.51 -3.61 -0.81
N ARG A 30 -6.16 -4.76 -0.86
CA ARG A 30 -5.66 -6.01 -1.43
C ARG A 30 -6.46 -6.41 -2.66
N VAL A 31 -5.76 -6.89 -3.67
CA VAL A 31 -6.31 -7.47 -4.90
C VAL A 31 -5.90 -8.93 -4.93
N TRP A 32 -6.88 -9.82 -4.80
CA TRP A 32 -6.69 -11.27 -4.82
C TRP A 32 -6.40 -11.75 -6.25
N LEU A 33 -5.27 -12.43 -6.41
CA LEU A 33 -4.81 -13.05 -7.66
C LEU A 33 -5.20 -14.53 -7.72
N THR A 34 -5.25 -15.17 -6.56
CA THR A 34 -5.75 -16.53 -6.33
C THR A 34 -6.60 -16.53 -5.06
N ASP A 35 -7.11 -17.69 -4.65
CA ASP A 35 -7.86 -17.84 -3.39
C ASP A 35 -6.99 -17.57 -2.14
N GLU A 36 -5.66 -17.66 -2.25
CA GLU A 36 -4.72 -17.56 -1.13
C GLU A 36 -3.68 -16.45 -1.29
N THR A 37 -3.57 -15.85 -2.48
CA THR A 37 -2.52 -14.89 -2.79
C THR A 37 -3.09 -13.57 -3.26
N ALA A 38 -2.67 -12.47 -2.64
CA ALA A 38 -3.05 -11.12 -3.00
C ALA A 38 -1.83 -10.22 -3.15
N LEU A 39 -1.90 -9.28 -4.10
CA LEU A 39 -1.06 -8.10 -4.07
C LEU A 39 -1.73 -7.05 -3.18
N SER A 40 -0.92 -6.24 -2.49
CA SER A 40 -1.44 -5.09 -1.74
C SER A 40 -0.92 -3.79 -2.33
N PHE A 41 -1.71 -2.73 -2.23
CA PHE A 41 -1.29 -1.40 -2.65
C PHE A 41 -1.72 -0.34 -1.65
N HIS A 42 -0.93 0.72 -1.60
CA HIS A 42 -1.09 1.86 -0.69
C HIS A 42 -0.98 3.15 -1.50
N VAL A 43 -1.89 4.10 -1.27
CA VAL A 43 -1.86 5.44 -1.87
C VAL A 43 -1.80 6.46 -0.74
N SER A 44 -0.68 7.18 -0.63
CA SER A 44 -0.46 8.13 0.46
C SER A 44 -1.43 9.31 0.38
N LEU A 45 -1.89 9.77 1.55
CA LEU A 45 -2.65 11.00 1.73
C LEU A 45 -1.74 12.18 2.08
N LEU A 46 -0.47 11.92 2.43
CA LEU A 46 0.50 12.92 2.86
C LEU A 46 1.41 13.41 1.72
N GLY A 47 1.47 12.69 0.61
CA GLY A 47 2.29 13.08 -0.54
C GLY A 47 1.88 12.34 -1.81
N PRO A 48 2.42 12.75 -2.98
CA PRO A 48 2.05 12.20 -4.28
C PRO A 48 2.73 10.85 -4.54
N TYR A 49 2.61 9.93 -3.59
CA TYR A 49 3.29 8.64 -3.61
C TYR A 49 2.31 7.49 -3.43
N TYR A 50 2.59 6.39 -4.12
CA TYR A 50 1.95 5.10 -3.89
C TYR A 50 3.00 3.99 -3.82
N GLY A 51 2.61 2.85 -3.27
CA GLY A 51 3.46 1.66 -3.18
C GLY A 51 2.63 0.41 -3.39
N THR A 52 3.23 -0.60 -4.03
CA THR A 52 2.59 -1.90 -4.29
C THR A 52 3.50 -2.99 -3.75
N HIS A 53 2.96 -3.89 -2.94
CA HIS A 53 3.64 -5.13 -2.59
C HIS A 53 3.17 -6.26 -3.50
N LEU A 54 4.15 -6.92 -4.06
CA LEU A 54 3.97 -8.04 -4.96
C LEU A 54 4.19 -9.35 -4.18
N PRO A 55 3.28 -10.34 -4.29
CA PRO A 55 3.40 -11.63 -3.63
C PRO A 55 4.51 -12.54 -4.19
N GLY A 56 5.16 -12.16 -5.31
CA GLY A 56 6.25 -12.90 -5.93
C GLY A 56 5.79 -14.04 -6.84
N ILE A 57 4.56 -14.00 -7.35
CA ILE A 57 4.01 -15.01 -8.28
C ILE A 57 3.92 -14.48 -9.71
N PRO A 58 4.03 -15.33 -10.75
CA PRO A 58 3.98 -14.88 -12.15
C PRO A 58 2.71 -14.11 -12.54
N GLU A 59 1.57 -14.44 -11.93
CA GLU A 59 0.26 -13.88 -12.23
C GLU A 59 0.10 -12.42 -11.76
N GLU A 60 1.05 -11.89 -11.00
CA GLU A 60 0.96 -10.55 -10.41
C GLU A 60 1.24 -9.41 -11.40
N GLU A 61 2.06 -9.64 -12.43
CA GLU A 61 2.52 -8.55 -13.31
C GLU A 61 1.37 -7.84 -14.06
N PRO A 62 0.37 -8.55 -14.63
CA PRO A 62 -0.79 -7.91 -15.23
C PRO A 62 -1.60 -7.09 -14.23
N ALA A 63 -1.87 -7.65 -13.05
CA ALA A 63 -2.68 -7.01 -12.02
C ALA A 63 -1.97 -5.79 -11.41
N ALA A 64 -0.67 -5.89 -11.14
CA ALA A 64 0.15 -4.78 -10.65
C ALA A 64 0.18 -3.60 -11.64
N ARG A 65 0.29 -3.90 -12.94
CA ARG A 65 0.24 -2.89 -14.00
C ARG A 65 -1.12 -2.20 -14.07
N GLU A 66 -2.19 -2.97 -13.92
CA GLU A 66 -3.56 -2.43 -13.93
C GLU A 66 -3.84 -1.57 -12.69
N VAL A 67 -3.46 -2.03 -11.50
CA VAL A 67 -3.53 -1.25 -10.26
C VAL A 67 -2.77 0.06 -10.41
N THR A 68 -1.55 0.01 -10.95
CA THR A 68 -0.75 1.21 -11.23
C THR A 68 -1.51 2.21 -12.12
N ARG A 69 -2.06 1.73 -13.25
CA ARG A 69 -2.84 2.59 -14.17
C ARG A 69 -4.06 3.20 -13.49
N GLU A 70 -4.76 2.42 -12.66
CA GLU A 70 -5.95 2.87 -11.95
C GLU A 70 -5.62 3.93 -10.88
N ILE A 71 -4.48 3.78 -10.18
CA ILE A 71 -3.96 4.78 -9.24
C ILE A 71 -3.60 6.05 -10.01
N GLU A 72 -2.75 5.98 -11.02
CA GLU A 72 -2.27 7.15 -11.77
C GLU A 72 -3.40 7.89 -12.51
N ALA A 73 -4.42 7.19 -12.99
CA ALA A 73 -5.60 7.80 -13.58
C ALA A 73 -6.50 8.49 -12.55
N THR A 74 -6.52 7.99 -11.31
CA THR A 74 -7.34 8.56 -10.23
C THR A 74 -6.61 9.71 -9.52
N TYR A 75 -5.28 9.62 -9.42
CA TYR A 75 -4.41 10.57 -8.74
C TYR A 75 -3.30 11.05 -9.70
N PRO A 76 -3.62 11.96 -10.64
CA PRO A 76 -2.64 12.45 -11.60
C PRO A 76 -1.42 13.07 -10.93
N GLY A 77 -0.23 12.68 -11.36
CA GLY A 77 1.04 13.17 -10.83
C GLY A 77 1.57 12.38 -9.63
N TYR A 78 0.84 11.37 -9.14
CA TYR A 78 1.37 10.44 -8.16
C TYR A 78 2.42 9.52 -8.81
N GLN A 79 3.39 9.09 -8.01
CA GLN A 79 4.53 8.28 -8.45
C GLN A 79 4.75 7.11 -7.51
N PRO A 80 5.32 5.98 -7.99
CA PRO A 80 5.75 4.94 -7.09
C PRO A 80 6.85 5.49 -6.18
N ILE A 81 6.75 5.27 -4.88
CA ILE A 81 7.79 5.75 -3.96
C ILE A 81 9.11 5.03 -4.27
N PRO A 82 10.22 5.76 -4.46
CA PRO A 82 11.52 5.14 -4.64
C PRO A 82 11.93 4.35 -3.39
N PRO A 83 12.45 3.11 -3.51
CA PRO A 83 12.90 2.35 -2.34
C PRO A 83 13.97 3.05 -1.51
N GLU A 84 14.82 3.86 -2.12
CA GLU A 84 15.85 4.64 -1.43
C GLU A 84 15.23 5.70 -0.51
N LEU A 85 14.06 6.22 -0.89
CA LEU A 85 13.29 7.14 -0.06
C LEU A 85 12.45 6.37 0.96
N GLY A 86 11.69 5.36 0.52
CA GLY A 86 10.78 4.62 1.39
C GLY A 86 11.47 3.89 2.54
N ASN A 87 12.69 3.37 2.32
CA ASN A 87 13.45 2.64 3.33
C ASN A 87 14.22 3.55 4.31
N GLU A 88 14.26 4.86 4.09
CA GLU A 88 14.94 5.79 5.01
C GLU A 88 14.28 5.73 6.39
N VAL A 89 15.10 5.62 7.43
CA VAL A 89 14.65 5.57 8.83
C VAL A 89 14.28 6.96 9.30
N VAL A 90 13.14 7.08 9.98
CA VAL A 90 12.67 8.29 10.65
C VAL A 90 12.89 8.11 12.16
N PRO A 91 14.01 8.59 12.72
CA PRO A 91 14.47 8.18 14.05
C PRO A 91 13.55 8.65 15.18
N ASP A 92 12.85 9.77 14.97
CA ASP A 92 12.01 10.40 15.98
C ASP A 92 10.56 9.91 15.98
N VAL A 93 10.24 8.88 15.18
CA VAL A 93 8.89 8.29 15.07
C VAL A 93 8.87 6.92 15.73
N ALA A 94 7.87 6.69 16.57
CA ALA A 94 7.45 5.38 17.04
C ALA A 94 6.03 5.10 16.56
N MET A 95 5.72 3.84 16.26
CA MET A 95 4.39 3.39 15.83
C MET A 95 3.94 2.22 16.74
N ASN A 96 2.76 1.63 16.53
CA ASN A 96 2.30 0.58 17.45
C ASN A 96 3.20 -0.67 17.38
N VAL A 97 3.81 -0.93 16.22
CA VAL A 97 4.63 -2.14 15.96
C VAL A 97 6.14 -1.91 15.92
N VAL A 98 6.63 -0.66 15.97
CA VAL A 98 8.08 -0.33 15.92
C VAL A 98 8.46 0.77 16.90
N LEU A 99 9.66 0.68 17.46
CA LEU A 99 10.20 1.66 18.40
C LEU A 99 10.82 2.86 17.66
N MET A 100 11.18 3.91 18.42
CA MET A 100 11.97 5.03 17.90
C MET A 100 13.30 4.52 17.32
N GLY A 101 13.67 5.01 16.15
CA GLY A 101 14.86 4.55 15.42
C GLY A 101 14.63 3.38 14.47
N GLU A 102 13.40 2.86 14.36
CA GLU A 102 13.08 1.70 13.51
C GLU A 102 12.03 2.01 12.43
N ALA A 103 11.19 3.02 12.64
CA ALA A 103 10.17 3.42 11.66
C ALA A 103 10.81 3.91 10.36
N THR A 104 10.29 3.49 9.21
CA THR A 104 10.73 3.97 7.89
C THR A 104 9.73 4.94 7.27
N ILE A 105 10.15 5.67 6.23
CA ILE A 105 9.25 6.53 5.46
C ILE A 105 8.07 5.75 4.87
N TYR A 106 8.26 4.49 4.48
CA TYR A 106 7.16 3.63 4.05
C TYR A 106 6.07 3.51 5.11
N MET A 107 6.44 3.22 6.35
CA MET A 107 5.49 3.10 7.45
C MET A 107 4.81 4.45 7.75
N CYS A 108 5.59 5.54 7.68
CA CYS A 108 5.11 6.89 7.94
C CYS A 108 4.19 7.44 6.84
N LEU A 109 4.35 7.03 5.58
CA LEU A 109 3.53 7.51 4.46
C LEU A 109 2.36 6.60 4.13
N PHE A 110 2.45 5.32 4.49
CA PHE A 110 1.43 4.33 4.18
C PHE A 110 0.72 3.83 5.42
N SER A 111 1.34 2.93 6.17
CA SER A 111 0.81 2.38 7.41
C SER A 111 1.87 1.46 8.01
N GLU A 112 1.75 1.14 9.29
CA GLU A 112 2.49 0.02 9.87
C GLU A 112 2.19 -1.33 9.18
N VAL A 113 1.02 -1.46 8.57
CA VAL A 113 0.60 -2.62 7.76
C VAL A 113 1.44 -2.78 6.48
N TRP A 114 2.19 -1.76 6.06
CA TRP A 114 3.21 -1.89 5.01
C TRP A 114 4.20 -3.04 5.29
N THR A 115 4.45 -3.34 6.57
CA THR A 115 5.33 -4.44 6.97
C THR A 115 4.68 -5.81 6.94
N TRP A 116 3.35 -5.91 6.80
CA TRP A 116 2.57 -7.15 6.84
C TRP A 116 2.52 -7.83 5.46
N VAL A 117 3.65 -7.84 4.77
CA VAL A 117 3.88 -8.77 3.67
C VAL A 117 4.03 -10.12 4.33
N GLU A 118 2.93 -10.86 4.49
CA GLU A 118 3.06 -12.29 4.80
C GLU A 118 3.85 -12.91 3.64
N PRO A 119 5.06 -13.45 3.88
CA PRO A 119 5.70 -14.28 2.89
C PRO A 119 4.83 -15.54 2.75
N GLY A 120 4.37 -15.83 1.53
CA GLY A 120 3.81 -17.14 1.20
C GLY A 120 4.81 -18.28 1.45
#